data_AF-B4PH26-F1
#
_entry.id   AF-B4PH26-F1
#
_cell.length_a   1.000
_cell.length_b   1.000
_cell.length_c   1.000
_cell.angle_alpha   90.00
_cell.angle_beta   90.00
_cell.angle_gamma   90.00
#
_symmetry.space_group_name_H-M   'P 1'
#
loop_
_entity.id
_entity.type
_entity.pdbx_description
1 polymer ?
#
loop_
_entity_poly.entity_id
_entity_poly.type
_entity_poly.pdbx_seq_one_letter_code
_entity_poly.pdbx_strand_id
1 'polypeptide(L)'
;MRPLLGMEKMRTGLFAYQVELQAGYQIVSDTFSEPEKCGLMELEPFQLPMLAIPTRKNFPYKELIRRQLRWQREVSLVNREERKWIPQKPKCEGGVGGFVSIGITECRYALGIFGCGAAASFGLFLLEFIFKYFKQVYRIIKGYREMQR
;
A
#
# COMPACT_ATOMS: atom_id res chain seq x y z
N MET A 1 20.45 -5.88 21.35
CA MET A 1 19.08 -5.95 21.90
C MET A 1 18.51 -7.33 21.58
N ARG A 2 17.69 -7.95 22.44
CA ARG A 2 17.02 -9.21 22.08
C ARG A 2 16.05 -8.97 20.91
N PRO A 3 15.93 -9.88 19.94
CA PRO A 3 15.14 -9.66 18.74
C PRO A 3 13.66 -9.40 19.06
N LEU A 4 13.07 -10.11 20.03
CA LEU A 4 11.67 -9.89 20.47
C LEU A 4 11.40 -8.46 20.92
N LEU A 5 12.26 -7.90 21.79
CA LEU A 5 12.11 -6.52 22.28
C LEU A 5 12.35 -5.48 21.18
N GLY A 6 13.23 -5.76 20.22
CA GLY A 6 13.47 -4.87 19.07
C GLY A 6 12.28 -4.83 18.13
N MET A 7 11.70 -6.00 17.83
CA MET A 7 10.52 -6.14 16.97
C MET A 7 9.26 -5.54 17.62
N GLU A 8 9.11 -5.67 18.94
CA GLU A 8 8.00 -5.04 19.67
C GLU A 8 8.08 -3.51 19.61
N LYS A 9 9.28 -2.94 19.77
CA LYS A 9 9.50 -1.49 19.59
C LYS A 9 9.27 -1.01 18.16
N MET A 10 9.62 -1.83 17.17
CA MET A 10 9.31 -1.56 15.76
C MET A 10 7.80 -1.57 15.51
N ARG A 11 7.06 -2.45 16.18
CA ARG A 11 5.60 -2.54 16.04
C ARG A 11 4.87 -1.35 16.65
N THR A 12 5.25 -0.90 17.85
CA THR A 12 4.53 0.16 18.58
C THR A 12 5.02 1.57 18.27
N GLY A 13 6.18 1.72 17.62
CA GLY A 13 6.84 3.02 17.43
C GLY A 13 7.38 3.23 16.01
N LEU A 14 7.77 4.46 15.71
CA LEU A 14 8.44 4.84 14.45
C LEU A 14 9.94 4.52 14.55
N PHE A 15 10.27 3.23 14.63
CA PHE A 15 11.65 2.77 14.83
C PHE A 15 12.04 1.76 13.75
N ALA A 16 13.20 1.98 13.13
CA ALA A 16 13.81 0.99 12.25
C ALA A 16 14.76 0.10 13.05
N TYR A 17 14.60 -1.22 12.93
CA TYR A 17 15.43 -2.19 13.64
C TYR A 17 16.14 -3.13 12.67
N GLN A 18 17.46 -3.26 12.81
CA GLN A 18 18.24 -4.24 12.07
C GLN A 18 18.25 -5.58 12.81
N VAL A 19 17.76 -6.62 12.13
CA VAL A 19 17.71 -7.99 12.63
C VAL A 19 18.13 -8.96 11.53
N GLU A 20 18.55 -10.17 11.90
CA GLU A 20 18.72 -11.25 10.95
C GLU A 20 17.37 -11.60 10.30
N LEU A 21 17.37 -11.72 8.97
CA LEU A 21 16.16 -11.87 8.17
C LEU A 21 15.29 -13.07 8.63
N GLN A 22 15.94 -14.21 8.90
CA GLN A 22 15.26 -15.45 9.28
C GLN A 22 14.57 -15.33 10.64
N ALA A 23 15.28 -14.80 11.63
CA ALA A 23 14.72 -14.55 12.96
C ALA A 23 13.60 -13.51 12.90
N GLY A 24 13.78 -12.46 12.08
CA GLY A 24 12.75 -11.45 11.83
C GLY A 24 11.48 -12.05 11.27
N TYR A 25 11.56 -12.84 10.20
CA TYR A 25 10.40 -13.49 9.57
C TYR A 25 9.66 -14.44 10.49
N GLN A 26 10.38 -15.21 11.31
CA GLN A 26 9.74 -16.08 12.29
C GLN A 26 8.91 -15.28 13.29
N ILE A 27 9.50 -14.23 13.89
CA ILE A 27 8.81 -13.39 14.87
C ILE A 27 7.63 -12.67 14.22
N VAL A 28 7.80 -12.13 13.00
CA VAL A 28 6.72 -11.46 12.27
C VAL A 28 5.57 -12.43 12.00
N SER A 29 5.87 -13.64 11.56
CA SER A 29 4.86 -14.67 11.30
C SER A 29 4.04 -14.98 12.55
N ASP A 30 4.70 -15.14 13.69
CA ASP A 30 4.11 -15.61 14.94
C ASP A 30 3.35 -14.51 15.72
N THR A 31 3.83 -13.25 15.71
CA THR A 31 3.30 -12.21 16.61
C THR A 31 2.50 -11.10 15.91
N PHE A 32 2.69 -10.88 14.60
CA PHE A 32 2.06 -9.77 13.89
C PHE A 32 0.71 -10.19 13.28
N SER A 33 -0.24 -9.26 13.31
CA SER A 33 -1.51 -9.43 12.59
C SER A 33 -1.30 -9.22 11.09
N GLU A 34 -2.21 -9.75 10.27
CA GLU A 34 -2.17 -9.59 8.81
C GLU A 34 -2.04 -8.13 8.33
N PRO A 35 -2.82 -7.15 8.82
CA PRO A 35 -2.68 -5.77 8.36
C PRO A 35 -1.33 -5.16 8.75
N GLU A 36 -0.78 -5.51 9.92
CA GLU A 36 0.54 -5.05 10.33
C GLU A 36 1.63 -5.66 9.44
N LYS A 37 1.53 -6.95 9.08
CA LYS A 37 2.48 -7.61 8.17
C LYS A 37 2.58 -6.88 6.84
N CYS A 38 1.45 -6.45 6.28
CA CYS A 38 1.41 -5.74 4.99
C CYS A 38 1.96 -4.30 5.07
N GLY A 39 2.02 -3.71 6.26
CA GLY A 39 2.59 -2.38 6.50
C GLY A 39 4.11 -2.38 6.73
N LEU A 40 4.73 -3.55 6.91
CA LEU A 40 6.17 -3.66 7.13
C LEU A 40 6.94 -3.44 5.82
N MET A 41 8.01 -2.66 5.91
CA MET A 41 8.98 -2.49 4.83
C MET A 41 10.33 -3.04 5.25
N GLU A 42 10.91 -3.87 4.38
CA GLU A 42 12.25 -4.40 4.53
C GLU A 42 13.24 -3.49 3.79
N LEU A 43 14.36 -3.19 4.43
CA LEU A 43 15.49 -2.50 3.81
C LEU A 43 16.74 -3.34 4.01
N GLU A 44 17.47 -3.61 2.93
CA GLU A 44 18.75 -4.32 2.97
C GLU A 44 19.91 -3.30 2.88
N PRO A 45 20.42 -2.78 4.01
CA PRO A 45 21.50 -1.78 3.97
C PRO A 45 22.83 -2.37 3.51
N PHE A 46 23.05 -3.68 3.66
CA PHE A 46 24.29 -4.37 3.31
C PHE A 46 24.01 -5.68 2.59
N GLN A 47 24.71 -5.93 1.49
CA GLN A 47 24.72 -7.23 0.84
C GLN A 47 25.73 -8.14 1.54
N LEU A 48 25.23 -9.21 2.16
CA LEU A 48 26.08 -10.21 2.80
C LEU A 48 26.78 -11.06 1.71
N PRO A 49 28.10 -11.24 1.78
CA PRO A 49 28.79 -12.15 0.88
C PRO A 49 28.36 -13.60 1.16
N MET A 50 28.53 -14.46 0.16
CA MET A 50 28.18 -15.87 0.29
C MET A 50 28.95 -16.53 1.43
N LEU A 51 28.21 -17.10 2.40
CA LEU A 51 28.77 -17.86 3.51
C LEU A 51 29.45 -19.15 2.99
N ALA A 52 30.67 -19.39 3.49
CA ALA A 52 31.45 -20.58 3.22
C ALA A 52 31.78 -21.29 4.53
N ILE A 53 31.88 -22.62 4.47
CA ILE A 53 32.24 -23.43 5.63
C ILE A 53 33.75 -23.27 5.87
N PRO A 54 34.17 -22.75 7.03
CA PRO A 54 35.58 -22.62 7.35
C PRO A 54 36.21 -24.01 7.53
N THR A 55 37.42 -24.19 7.01
CA THR A 55 38.18 -25.44 7.16
C THR A 55 39.57 -25.14 7.70
N ARG A 56 40.19 -26.14 8.35
CA ARG A 56 41.56 -26.00 8.86
C ARG A 56 42.54 -25.74 7.70
N LYS A 57 43.51 -24.86 7.93
CA LYS A 57 44.63 -24.66 6.99
C LYS A 57 45.31 -26.01 6.70
N ASN A 58 45.48 -26.35 5.42
CA ASN A 58 46.02 -27.63 4.93
C ASN A 58 45.20 -28.89 5.30
N PHE A 59 43.86 -28.78 5.34
CA PHE A 59 43.01 -29.95 5.52
C PHE A 59 43.09 -30.90 4.29
N PRO A 60 43.43 -32.19 4.47
CA PRO A 60 43.68 -33.12 3.35
C PRO A 60 42.43 -33.39 2.49
N TYR A 61 41.23 -33.35 3.08
CA TYR A 61 39.98 -33.62 2.36
C TYR A 61 39.24 -32.36 1.90
N LYS A 62 39.92 -31.21 1.84
CA LYS A 62 39.28 -29.92 1.47
C LYS A 62 38.60 -29.97 0.10
N GLU A 63 39.22 -30.63 -0.87
CA GLU A 63 38.71 -30.69 -2.25
C GLU A 63 37.49 -31.61 -2.35
N LEU A 64 37.48 -32.72 -1.59
CA LEU A 64 36.33 -33.62 -1.53
C LEU A 64 35.10 -32.90 -0.96
N ILE A 65 35.27 -32.21 0.17
CA ILE A 65 34.19 -31.43 0.80
C ILE A 65 33.72 -30.32 -0.14
N ARG A 66 34.65 -29.59 -0.77
CA ARG A 66 34.31 -28.51 -1.72
C ARG A 66 33.51 -29.03 -2.91
N ARG A 67 33.91 -30.17 -3.50
CA ARG A 67 33.20 -30.80 -4.61
C ARG A 67 31.79 -31.24 -4.19
N GLN A 68 31.66 -31.86 -3.02
CA GLN A 68 30.38 -32.36 -2.55
C GLN A 68 29.39 -31.24 -2.20
N LEU A 69 29.87 -30.17 -1.56
CA LEU A 69 29.05 -28.99 -1.26
C LEU A 69 28.58 -28.29 -2.54
N ARG A 70 29.45 -28.22 -3.57
CA ARG A 70 29.06 -27.67 -4.86
C ARG A 70 27.98 -28.52 -5.52
N TRP A 71 28.18 -29.84 -5.55
CA TRP A 71 27.20 -30.77 -6.09
C TRP A 71 25.84 -30.64 -5.39
N GLN A 72 25.79 -30.57 -4.05
CA GLN A 72 24.55 -30.37 -3.30
C GLN A 72 23.79 -29.08 -3.67
N ARG A 73 24.53 -28.02 -4.04
CA ARG A 73 23.93 -26.76 -4.54
C ARG A 73 23.42 -26.92 -5.98
N GLU A 74 24.18 -27.58 -6.85
CA GLU A 74 23.79 -27.84 -8.24
C GLU A 74 22.52 -28.69 -8.33
N VAL A 75 22.38 -29.72 -7.47
CA VAL A 75 21.18 -30.55 -7.40
C VAL A 75 20.05 -29.94 -6.55
N SER A 76 20.19 -28.69 -6.10
CA SER A 76 19.18 -27.98 -5.28
C SER A 76 18.80 -28.65 -3.96
N LEU A 77 19.64 -29.55 -3.41
CA LEU A 77 19.40 -30.12 -2.08
C LEU A 77 19.44 -29.03 -1.01
N VAL A 78 20.38 -28.08 -1.14
CA VAL A 78 20.47 -26.93 -0.23
C VAL A 78 19.19 -26.09 -0.28
N ASN A 79 18.68 -25.79 -1.47
CA ASN A 79 17.45 -25.02 -1.64
C ASN A 79 16.22 -25.71 -1.02
N ARG A 80 16.18 -27.05 -1.07
CA ARG A 80 15.11 -27.83 -0.45
C ARG A 80 15.14 -27.75 1.08
N GLU A 81 16.33 -27.93 1.67
CA GLU A 81 16.48 -27.82 3.12
C GLU A 81 16.23 -26.39 3.60
N GLU A 82 16.68 -25.39 2.84
CA GLU A 82 16.39 -23.98 3.13
C GLU A 82 14.88 -23.71 3.19
N ARG A 83 14.10 -24.16 2.21
CA ARG A 83 12.63 -23.98 2.25
C ARG A 83 11.96 -24.70 3.42
N LYS A 84 12.57 -25.78 3.92
CA LYS A 84 12.02 -26.59 5.01
C LYS A 84 12.32 -26.02 6.39
N TRP A 85 13.54 -25.53 6.58
CA TRP A 85 14.03 -25.09 7.90
C TRP A 85 14.01 -23.58 8.07
N ILE A 86 14.16 -22.81 6.99
CA ILE A 86 14.23 -21.36 7.05
C ILE A 86 12.83 -20.79 6.82
N PRO A 87 12.32 -19.97 7.75
CA PRO A 87 11.03 -19.31 7.59
C PRO A 87 11.07 -18.45 6.33
N GLN A 88 10.09 -18.70 5.45
CA GLN A 88 9.94 -17.93 4.23
C GLN A 88 9.37 -16.55 4.54
N LYS A 89 9.59 -15.60 3.63
CA LYS A 89 9.01 -14.28 3.74
C LYS A 89 7.50 -14.38 3.96
N PRO A 90 6.94 -13.77 5.02
CA PRO A 90 5.51 -13.81 5.28
C PRO A 90 4.76 -13.13 4.11
N LYS A 91 3.84 -13.86 3.49
CA LYS A 91 3.00 -13.32 2.42
C LYS A 91 1.82 -12.58 3.03
N CYS A 92 1.54 -11.39 2.50
CA CYS A 92 0.29 -10.68 2.76
C CYS A 92 -0.81 -11.36 1.90
N GLU A 93 -1.64 -12.21 2.49
CA GLU A 93 -2.71 -12.94 1.77
C GLU A 93 -3.73 -11.99 1.12
N GLY A 94 -3.87 -10.76 1.64
CA GLY A 94 -4.78 -9.75 1.12
C GLY A 94 -4.32 -9.00 -0.13
N GLY A 95 -3.05 -9.12 -0.57
CA GLY A 95 -2.48 -8.40 -1.74
C GLY A 95 -2.47 -6.86 -1.65
N VAL A 96 -3.30 -6.29 -0.78
CA VAL A 96 -3.51 -4.88 -0.49
C VAL A 96 -3.59 -4.80 1.03
N GLY A 97 -2.70 -4.01 1.64
CA GLY A 97 -2.73 -3.77 3.09
C GLY A 97 -4.03 -3.08 3.47
N GLY A 98 -5.03 -3.88 3.85
CA GLY A 98 -6.37 -3.40 4.19
C GLY A 98 -7.17 -2.87 2.99
N PHE A 99 -8.47 -3.15 2.97
CA PHE A 99 -9.39 -2.41 2.12
C PHE A 99 -9.37 -0.95 2.59
N VAL A 100 -8.68 -0.07 1.85
CA VAL A 100 -8.80 1.37 2.06
C VAL A 100 -10.18 1.77 1.54
N SER A 101 -11.18 1.71 2.41
CA SER A 101 -12.49 2.26 2.11
C SER A 101 -12.35 3.78 1.94
N ILE A 102 -12.36 4.25 0.70
CA ILE A 102 -12.36 5.69 0.41
C ILE A 102 -13.64 6.27 1.01
N GLY A 103 -13.47 7.06 2.07
CA GLY A 103 -14.57 7.72 2.74
C GLY A 103 -15.12 8.88 1.90
N ILE A 104 -16.38 9.25 2.16
CA ILE A 104 -17.02 10.43 1.54
C ILE A 104 -16.22 11.71 1.82
N THR A 105 -15.42 11.73 2.89
CA THR A 105 -14.46 12.79 3.24
C THR A 105 -13.41 13.02 2.16
N GLU A 106 -12.91 11.96 1.53
CA GLU A 106 -11.92 12.02 0.44
C GLU A 106 -12.54 12.66 -0.82
N CYS A 107 -13.84 12.39 -1.05
CA CYS A 107 -14.59 12.90 -2.21
C CYS A 107 -15.16 14.31 -2.02
N ARG A 108 -14.84 15.01 -0.91
CA ARG A 108 -15.43 16.32 -0.56
C ARG A 108 -15.33 17.36 -1.68
N TYR A 109 -14.18 17.47 -2.33
CA TYR A 109 -13.96 18.44 -3.40
C TYR A 109 -14.73 18.08 -4.68
N ALA A 110 -14.78 16.79 -5.03
CA ALA A 110 -15.53 16.32 -6.20
C ALA A 110 -17.04 16.56 -6.03
N LEU A 111 -17.59 16.23 -4.87
CA LEU A 111 -18.99 16.51 -4.54
C LEU A 111 -19.28 18.01 -4.45
N GLY A 112 -18.33 18.81 -3.95
CA GLY A 112 -18.43 20.28 -3.92
C GLY A 112 -18.54 20.90 -5.31
N ILE A 113 -17.67 20.50 -6.25
CA ILE A 113 -17.70 20.99 -7.64
C ILE A 113 -19.02 20.59 -8.32
N PHE A 114 -19.47 19.35 -8.12
CA PHE A 114 -20.73 18.87 -8.67
C PHE A 114 -21.93 19.68 -8.14
N GLY A 115 -21.98 19.93 -6.82
CA GLY A 115 -23.04 20.73 -6.20
C GLY A 115 -23.07 22.18 -6.71
N CYS A 116 -21.91 22.83 -6.82
CA CYS A 116 -21.81 24.18 -7.36
C CYS A 116 -22.25 24.25 -8.83
N GLY A 117 -21.86 23.28 -9.65
CA GLY A 117 -22.27 23.21 -11.06
C GLY A 117 -23.78 23.04 -11.22
N ALA A 118 -24.40 22.18 -10.40
CA ALA A 118 -25.84 21.98 -10.38
C ALA A 118 -26.59 23.26 -9.95
N ALA A 119 -26.11 23.93 -8.89
CA ALA A 119 -26.69 25.18 -8.40
C ALA A 119 -26.59 26.32 -9.43
N ALA A 120 -25.44 26.46 -10.11
CA ALA A 120 -25.25 27.46 -11.15
C ALA A 120 -26.21 27.25 -12.34
N SER A 121 -26.37 25.98 -12.77
CA SER A 121 -27.28 25.61 -13.85
C SER A 121 -28.73 25.93 -13.50
N PHE A 122 -29.15 25.59 -12.28
CA PHE A 122 -30.50 25.90 -11.80
C PHE A 122 -30.73 27.42 -11.64
N GLY A 123 -29.72 28.16 -11.19
CA GLY A 123 -29.75 29.61 -11.09
C GLY A 123 -29.96 30.29 -12.45
N LEU A 124 -29.24 29.87 -13.49
CA LEU A 124 -29.42 30.38 -14.85
C LEU A 124 -30.82 30.08 -15.39
N PHE A 125 -31.33 28.87 -15.16
CA PHE A 125 -32.68 28.48 -15.56
C PHE A 125 -33.77 29.37 -14.94
N LEU A 126 -33.69 29.64 -13.63
CA LEU A 126 -34.63 30.55 -12.96
C LEU A 126 -34.55 31.97 -13.51
N LEU A 127 -33.34 32.46 -13.78
CA LEU A 127 -33.10 33.79 -14.34
C LEU A 127 -33.77 33.94 -15.71
N GLU A 128 -33.60 32.96 -16.59
CA GLU A 128 -34.26 32.94 -17.90
C GLU A 128 -35.78 32.87 -17.79
N PHE A 129 -36.30 32.08 -16.84
CA PHE A 129 -37.74 31.93 -16.62
C PHE A 129 -38.37 33.27 -16.19
N ILE A 130 -37.74 33.97 -15.25
CA ILE A 130 -38.16 35.29 -14.77
C ILE A 130 -38.12 36.31 -15.93
N PHE A 131 -37.03 36.35 -16.70
CA PHE A 131 -36.92 37.27 -17.85
C PHE A 131 -37.99 37.02 -18.92
N LYS A 132 -38.28 35.75 -19.25
CA LYS A 132 -39.37 35.43 -20.19
C LYS A 132 -40.73 35.84 -19.65
N TYR A 133 -40.99 35.57 -18.38
CA TYR A 133 -42.26 35.93 -17.73
C TYR A 133 -42.46 37.45 -17.73
N PHE A 134 -41.46 38.23 -17.31
CA PHE A 134 -41.53 39.70 -17.34
C PHE A 134 -41.69 40.25 -18.76
N LYS A 135 -40.98 39.69 -19.75
CA LYS A 135 -41.13 40.12 -21.16
C LYS A 135 -42.51 39.81 -21.72
N GLN A 136 -43.14 38.73 -21.28
CA GLN A 136 -44.50 38.35 -21.68
C GLN A 136 -45.55 39.25 -21.02
N VAL A 137 -45.42 39.52 -19.72
CA VAL A 137 -46.27 40.47 -18.99
C VAL A 137 -46.11 41.89 -19.57
N TYR A 138 -44.89 42.33 -19.89
CA TYR A 138 -44.65 43.63 -20.51
C TYR A 138 -45.26 43.74 -21.92
N ARG A 139 -45.24 42.66 -22.72
CA ARG A 139 -45.96 42.62 -24.01
C ARG A 139 -47.47 42.71 -23.83
N ILE A 140 -48.04 42.00 -22.85
CA ILE A 140 -49.48 42.04 -22.55
C ILE A 140 -49.90 43.44 -22.08
N ILE A 141 -49.13 44.07 -21.18
CA ILE A 141 -49.39 45.43 -20.69
C ILE A 141 -49.23 46.47 -21.79
N LYS A 142 -48.22 46.34 -22.67
CA LYS A 142 -48.04 47.23 -23.82
C LYS A 142 -49.20 47.09 -24.83
N GLY A 143 -49.66 45.86 -25.08
CA GLY A 143 -50.85 45.61 -25.92
C GLY A 143 -52.13 46.23 -25.36
N TYR A 144 -52.32 46.20 -24.03
CA TYR A 144 -53.46 46.87 -23.38
C TYR A 144 -53.40 48.39 -23.48
N ARG A 145 -52.20 48.98 -23.52
CA ARG A 145 -51.98 50.43 -23.65
C ARG A 145 -52.16 50.94 -25.09
N GLU A 146 -51.90 50.11 -26.10
CA GLU A 146 -52.21 50.43 -27.51
C GLU A 146 -53.70 50.28 -27.86
N MET A 147 -54.45 49.42 -27.14
CA MET A 147 -55.90 49.24 -27.35
C MET A 147 -56.77 50.33 -26.69
N GLN A 148 -56.19 51.16 -25.82
CA GLN A 148 -56.86 52.26 -25.11
C GLN A 148 -56.62 53.65 -25.76
N ARG A 149 -56.04 53.69 -26.98
CA ARG A 149 -55.85 54.91 -27.78
C ARG A 149 -56.59 54.78 -29.10
#